data_AF-A0A821FRN6-F1
#
_entry.id   AF-A0A821FRN6-F1
#
_cell.length_a   1.000
_cell.length_b   1.000
_cell.length_c   1.000
_cell.angle_alpha   90.00
_cell.angle_beta   90.00
_cell.angle_gamma   90.00
#
_symmetry.space_group_name_H-M   'P 1'
#
loop_
_entity.id
_entity.type
_entity.pdbx_description
1 polymer ?
#
loop_
_entity_poly.entity_id
_entity_poly.type
_entity_poly.pdbx_seq_one_letter_code
_entity_poly.pdbx_strand_id
1 'polypeptide(L)'
;KAGREGEIVTFATNEENERHSWVQALYRATGQSHKPTPPITLNNKSSQLNQTSGQKDQIDSDRSKKLGFDEYIQSDPCKFDHHDLFKTLQTATLDFRLNDPYCSLGWLSPGQSYVLEEYCSRYGVRGCLRHLYYLNDLLDRAEQGFMIDPQLLHYSYVFCASHVSGNRPDSNISTITMEEKDRFIEIKERLKQFLEHQVTNFRLIFIVFI
;
A
#
# COMPACT_ATOMS: atom_id res chain seq x y z
N LYS A 1 -23.09 -14.38 20.68
CA LYS A 1 -23.42 -13.22 21.54
C LYS A 1 -22.73 -12.00 20.94
N ALA A 2 -23.46 -11.23 20.13
CA ALA A 2 -22.96 -10.00 19.51
C ALA A 2 -23.44 -8.79 20.33
N GLY A 3 -22.59 -7.78 20.46
CA GLY A 3 -22.86 -6.53 21.17
C GLY A 3 -22.42 -6.56 22.63
N ARG A 4 -21.14 -6.25 22.88
CA ARG A 4 -20.71 -5.76 24.20
C ARG A 4 -20.81 -4.23 24.17
N GLU A 5 -21.22 -3.65 25.29
CA GLU A 5 -21.30 -2.21 25.50
C GLU A 5 -19.96 -1.53 25.10
N GLY A 6 -20.01 -0.55 24.20
CA GLY A 6 -18.83 0.18 23.71
C GLY A 6 -18.30 -0.17 22.32
N GLU A 7 -19.00 -0.98 21.53
CA GLU A 7 -18.58 -1.31 20.15
C GLU A 7 -18.74 -0.09 19.21
N ILE A 8 -17.61 0.43 18.71
CA ILE A 8 -17.56 1.59 17.80
C ILE A 8 -17.84 1.08 16.38
N VAL A 9 -18.96 1.52 15.80
CA VAL A 9 -19.34 1.18 14.43
C VAL A 9 -18.87 2.30 13.49
N THR A 10 -17.93 1.98 12.61
CA THR A 10 -17.44 2.88 11.55
C THR A 10 -18.31 2.72 10.31
N PHE A 11 -18.83 3.82 9.77
CA PHE A 11 -19.67 3.82 8.57
C PHE A 11 -18.85 4.25 7.34
N ALA A 12 -19.05 3.59 6.21
CA ALA A 12 -18.39 3.93 4.94
C ALA A 12 -18.99 5.18 4.25
N THR A 13 -20.00 5.80 4.84
CA THR A 13 -20.69 6.98 4.30
C THR A 13 -20.58 8.18 5.26
N ASN A 14 -20.27 9.34 4.68
CA ASN A 14 -20.17 10.61 5.39
C ASN A 14 -21.54 11.30 5.54
N GLU A 15 -22.57 10.83 4.84
CA GLU A 15 -23.92 11.40 4.88
C GLU A 15 -24.73 10.93 6.10
N GLU A 16 -25.21 11.89 6.90
CA GLU A 16 -25.94 11.62 8.14
C GLU A 16 -27.25 10.85 7.92
N ASN A 17 -28.00 11.19 6.86
CA ASN A 17 -29.27 10.53 6.54
C ASN A 17 -29.09 9.07 6.14
N GLU A 18 -28.00 8.76 5.43
CA GLU A 18 -27.67 7.41 5.02
C GLU A 18 -27.22 6.55 6.21
N ARG A 19 -26.37 7.11 7.10
CA ARG A 19 -26.01 6.47 8.37
C ARG A 19 -27.23 6.08 9.20
N HIS A 20 -28.18 6.99 9.34
CA HIS A 20 -29.42 6.73 10.09
C HIS A 20 -30.24 5.59 9.46
N SER A 21 -30.29 5.52 8.13
CA SER A 21 -31.00 4.47 7.40
C SER A 21 -30.33 3.10 7.58
N TRP A 22 -29.00 3.03 7.50
CA TRP A 22 -28.22 1.82 7.71
C TRP A 22 -28.29 1.31 9.16
N VAL A 23 -28.23 2.21 10.15
CA VAL A 23 -28.41 1.86 11.58
C VAL A 23 -29.79 1.24 11.81
N GLN A 24 -30.85 1.80 11.21
CA GLN A 24 -32.20 1.24 11.33
C GLN A 24 -32.33 -0.11 10.64
N ALA A 25 -31.75 -0.28 9.45
CA ALA A 25 -31.75 -1.55 8.73
C ALA A 25 -31.02 -2.65 9.53
N LEU A 26 -29.85 -2.34 10.08
CA LEU A 26 -29.07 -3.27 10.90
C LEU A 26 -29.81 -3.65 12.18
N TYR A 27 -30.37 -2.67 12.90
CA TYR A 27 -31.16 -2.90 14.12
C TYR A 27 -32.36 -3.82 13.88
N ARG A 28 -33.08 -3.61 12.77
CA ARG A 28 -34.21 -4.47 12.39
C ARG A 28 -33.77 -5.89 12.04
N ALA A 29 -32.65 -6.03 11.35
CA ALA A 29 -32.14 -7.33 10.91
C ALA A 29 -31.56 -8.16 12.08
N THR A 30 -30.92 -7.53 13.05
CA THR A 30 -30.23 -8.23 14.15
C THR A 30 -31.14 -8.53 15.34
N GLY A 31 -32.31 -7.87 15.45
CA GLY A 31 -33.25 -8.08 16.56
C GLY A 31 -32.66 -7.75 17.92
N GLN A 32 -31.57 -6.99 17.96
CA GLN A 32 -30.88 -6.61 19.19
C GLN A 32 -31.77 -5.73 20.06
N SER A 33 -31.72 -5.93 21.39
CA SER A 33 -32.57 -5.18 22.33
C SER A 33 -32.20 -3.70 22.45
N HIS A 34 -30.97 -3.34 22.11
CA HIS A 34 -30.47 -1.96 22.19
C HIS A 34 -30.24 -1.40 20.78
N LYS A 35 -30.88 -0.28 20.45
CA LYS A 35 -30.59 0.45 19.21
C LYS A 35 -29.16 1.00 19.25
N PRO A 36 -28.28 0.67 18.30
CA PRO A 36 -26.94 1.26 18.27
C PRO A 36 -27.10 2.75 17.99
N THR A 37 -26.42 3.58 18.77
CA THR A 37 -26.43 5.03 18.57
C THR A 37 -25.28 5.35 17.62
N PRO A 38 -25.50 6.08 16.50
CA PRO A 38 -24.39 6.53 15.68
C PRO A 38 -23.45 7.36 16.56
N PRO A 39 -22.12 7.27 16.35
CA PRO A 39 -21.18 8.04 17.16
C PRO A 39 -21.58 9.52 17.07
N ILE A 40 -21.91 10.10 18.22
CA ILE A 40 -22.00 11.55 18.35
C ILE A 40 -20.61 12.03 17.94
N THR A 41 -20.53 12.91 16.95
CA THR A 41 -19.31 13.63 16.62
C THR A 41 -18.84 14.34 17.88
N LEU A 42 -18.00 13.67 18.67
CA LEU A 42 -17.30 14.19 19.82
C LEU A 42 -16.26 15.15 19.25
N ASN A 43 -16.74 16.34 18.89
CA ASN A 43 -15.92 17.52 18.86
C ASN A 43 -15.37 17.69 20.28
N ASN A 44 -14.08 17.41 20.46
CA ASN A 44 -13.25 17.81 21.59
C ASN A 44 -13.83 17.54 22.98
N LYS A 45 -13.55 16.36 23.55
CA LYS A 45 -13.16 16.14 24.97
C LYS A 45 -13.09 14.64 25.27
N SER A 46 -11.91 14.06 25.10
CA SER A 46 -11.51 12.81 25.79
C SER A 46 -10.24 13.08 26.59
N SER A 47 -10.36 13.96 27.59
CA SER A 47 -9.49 13.89 28.76
C SER A 47 -10.31 13.24 29.87
N GLN A 48 -9.67 12.27 30.54
CA GLN A 48 -10.17 11.49 31.66
C GLN A 48 -10.87 10.18 31.28
N LEU A 49 -10.08 9.14 31.07
CA LEU A 49 -10.23 7.82 31.68
C LEU A 49 -8.87 7.11 31.61
N ASN A 50 -8.43 6.54 32.73
CA ASN A 50 -7.16 5.83 33.00
C ASN A 50 -6.00 6.67 33.57
N GLN A 51 -6.23 7.26 34.74
CA GLN A 51 -5.14 7.65 35.67
C GLN A 51 -4.73 6.44 36.52
N THR A 52 -3.83 5.58 36.02
CA THR A 52 -3.00 4.72 36.90
C THR A 52 -1.65 4.29 36.30
N SER A 53 -1.27 4.69 35.08
CA SER A 53 0.04 4.38 34.45
C SER A 53 0.82 5.62 33.96
N GLY A 54 0.43 6.82 34.41
CA GLY A 54 0.68 8.08 33.69
C GLY A 54 2.05 8.76 33.76
N GLN A 55 3.11 8.19 34.38
CA GLN A 55 4.41 8.88 34.39
C GLN A 55 5.25 8.64 33.13
N LYS A 56 5.15 7.47 32.49
CA LYS A 56 5.91 7.17 31.27
C LYS A 56 5.19 7.70 30.02
N ASP A 57 3.87 7.54 29.99
CA ASP A 57 3.02 7.99 28.87
C ASP A 57 2.98 9.53 28.73
N GLN A 58 3.09 10.30 29.83
CA GLN A 58 3.18 11.76 29.76
C GLN A 58 4.50 12.25 29.13
N ILE A 59 5.62 11.59 29.44
CA ILE A 59 6.94 11.97 28.91
C ILE A 59 7.02 11.67 27.40
N ASP A 60 6.50 10.51 26.96
CA ASP A 60 6.47 10.15 25.55
C ASP A 60 5.43 10.97 24.76
N SER A 61 4.32 11.35 25.40
CA SER A 61 3.35 12.31 24.82
C SER A 61 4.00 13.67 24.59
N ASP A 62 4.65 14.26 25.60
CA ASP A 62 5.29 15.58 25.46
C ASP A 62 6.47 15.58 24.46
N ARG A 63 7.20 14.46 24.36
CA ARG A 63 8.24 14.29 23.35
C ARG A 63 7.65 14.21 21.94
N SER A 64 6.52 13.53 21.78
CA SER A 64 5.79 13.44 20.51
C SER A 64 5.23 14.80 20.07
N LYS A 65 4.67 15.59 21.01
CA LYS A 65 4.18 16.95 20.72
C LYS A 65 5.29 17.87 20.25
N LYS A 66 6.45 17.81 20.90
CA LYS A 66 7.62 18.64 20.58
C LYS A 66 8.23 18.32 19.20
N LEU A 67 7.98 17.12 18.69
CA LEU A 67 8.42 16.64 17.37
C LEU A 67 7.35 16.81 16.27
N GLY A 68 6.18 17.39 16.60
CA GLY A 68 5.09 17.58 15.64
C GLY A 68 4.29 16.30 15.33
N PHE A 69 4.40 15.25 16.15
CA PHE A 69 3.69 13.99 15.90
C PHE A 69 2.18 14.05 16.19
N ASP A 70 1.71 15.07 16.93
CA ASP A 70 0.28 15.22 17.25
C ASP A 70 -0.60 15.28 16.00
N GLU A 71 -0.14 15.93 14.93
CA GLU A 71 -0.90 16.04 13.68
C GLU A 71 -1.07 14.67 13.01
N TYR A 72 -0.04 13.83 13.01
CA TYR A 72 -0.11 12.47 12.45
C TYR A 72 -0.98 11.55 13.29
N ILE A 73 -0.90 11.65 14.62
CA ILE A 73 -1.71 10.84 15.54
C ILE A 73 -3.20 11.18 15.41
N GLN A 74 -3.54 12.44 15.12
CA GLN A 74 -4.92 12.91 14.97
C GLN A 74 -5.45 12.78 13.54
N SER A 75 -4.58 12.54 12.56
CA SER A 75 -4.98 12.38 11.16
C SER A 75 -5.80 11.10 10.97
N ASP A 76 -6.82 11.18 10.11
CA ASP A 76 -7.58 10.01 9.69
C ASP A 76 -6.80 9.25 8.61
N PRO A 77 -6.32 8.03 8.89
CA PRO A 77 -5.52 7.27 7.94
C PRO A 77 -6.23 7.08 6.61
N CYS A 78 -7.55 6.98 6.57
CA CYS A 78 -8.32 6.70 5.35
C CYS A 78 -8.40 7.88 4.36
N LYS A 79 -7.93 9.07 4.74
CA LYS A 79 -7.99 10.27 3.90
C LYS A 79 -6.74 10.51 3.07
N PHE A 80 -5.69 9.72 3.27
CA PHE A 80 -4.45 9.87 2.53
C PHE A 80 -4.52 9.18 1.16
N ASP A 81 -3.72 9.66 0.21
CA ASP A 81 -3.48 8.91 -1.01
C ASP A 81 -2.56 7.72 -0.72
N HIS A 82 -3.18 6.58 -0.45
CA HIS A 82 -2.45 5.37 -0.15
C HIS A 82 -1.70 4.78 -1.34
N HIS A 83 -2.02 5.15 -2.58
CA HIS A 83 -1.26 4.71 -3.75
C HIS A 83 0.11 5.39 -3.78
N ASP A 84 0.14 6.71 -3.57
CA ASP A 84 1.39 7.48 -3.49
C ASP A 84 2.21 7.13 -2.25
N LEU A 85 1.58 7.01 -1.09
CA LEU A 85 2.27 6.58 0.13
C LEU A 85 2.87 5.18 -0.03
N PHE A 86 2.12 4.25 -0.64
CA PHE A 86 2.61 2.90 -0.89
C PHE A 86 3.79 2.91 -1.86
N LYS A 87 3.73 3.73 -2.92
CA LYS A 87 4.85 3.91 -3.85
C LYS A 87 6.10 4.33 -3.09
N THR A 88 6.03 5.40 -2.28
CA THR A 88 7.17 5.85 -1.47
C THR A 88 7.69 4.75 -0.55
N LEU A 89 6.80 4.03 0.14
CA LEU A 89 7.16 2.93 1.03
C LEU A 89 7.87 1.79 0.26
N GLN A 90 7.33 1.39 -0.89
CA GLN A 90 7.89 0.33 -1.73
C GLN A 90 9.26 0.73 -2.28
N THR A 91 9.42 1.94 -2.81
CA THR A 91 10.68 2.50 -3.29
C THR A 91 11.74 2.49 -2.20
N ALA A 92 11.42 3.01 -1.01
CA ALA A 92 12.36 3.02 0.12
C ALA A 92 12.72 1.60 0.61
N THR A 93 11.76 0.67 0.57
CA THR A 93 11.99 -0.74 0.93
C THR A 93 12.95 -1.41 -0.07
N LEU A 94 12.78 -1.14 -1.37
CA LEU A 94 13.68 -1.63 -2.41
C LEU A 94 15.08 -1.03 -2.27
N ASP A 95 15.20 0.28 -2.04
CA ASP A 95 16.51 0.93 -1.83
C ASP A 95 17.24 0.32 -0.63
N PHE A 96 16.55 0.16 0.50
CA PHE A 96 17.13 -0.53 1.66
C PHE A 96 17.58 -1.95 1.29
N ARG A 97 16.77 -2.68 0.52
CA ARG A 97 17.04 -4.06 0.16
C ARG A 97 18.20 -4.22 -0.82
N LEU A 98 18.41 -3.27 -1.74
CA LEU A 98 19.53 -3.25 -2.67
C LEU A 98 20.85 -2.87 -2.01
N ASN A 99 20.80 -2.21 -0.84
CA ASN A 99 21.96 -1.93 -0.01
C ASN A 99 22.34 -3.10 0.92
N ASP A 100 21.60 -4.22 0.90
CA ASP A 100 21.93 -5.39 1.70
C ASP A 100 23.21 -6.07 1.16
N PRO A 101 24.22 -6.34 2.01
CA PRO A 101 25.46 -7.02 1.60
C PRO A 101 25.23 -8.44 1.04
N TYR A 102 24.10 -9.08 1.33
CA TYR A 102 23.72 -10.34 0.72
C TYR A 102 22.83 -10.07 -0.50
N CYS A 103 23.38 -10.26 -1.70
CA CYS A 103 22.77 -9.96 -3.01
C CYS A 103 21.28 -10.32 -3.09
N SER A 104 20.42 -9.35 -2.76
CA SER A 104 18.98 -9.50 -2.85
C SER A 104 18.50 -9.52 -4.30
N LEU A 105 19.29 -8.94 -5.21
CA LEU A 105 18.98 -8.76 -6.63
C LEU A 105 17.60 -8.10 -6.85
N GLY A 106 17.18 -7.28 -5.88
CA GLY A 106 15.87 -6.64 -5.84
C GLY A 106 14.78 -7.45 -5.13
N TRP A 107 14.96 -8.74 -4.82
CA TRP A 107 13.95 -9.51 -4.11
C TRP A 107 13.76 -9.01 -2.68
N LEU A 108 12.53 -8.58 -2.38
CA LEU A 108 12.11 -8.28 -1.02
C LEU A 108 12.14 -9.55 -0.16
N SER A 109 12.51 -9.39 1.11
CA SER A 109 12.44 -10.50 2.07
C SER A 109 10.98 -10.90 2.32
N PRO A 110 10.71 -12.14 2.78
CA PRO A 110 9.36 -12.56 3.12
C PRO A 110 8.65 -11.63 4.11
N GLY A 111 9.39 -11.07 5.08
CA GLY A 111 8.85 -10.10 6.04
C GLY A 111 8.50 -8.75 5.41
N GLN A 112 9.34 -8.25 4.49
CA GLN A 112 9.05 -7.01 3.75
C GLN A 112 7.81 -7.18 2.86
N SER A 113 7.74 -8.26 2.09
CA SER A 113 6.59 -8.57 1.24
C SER A 113 5.31 -8.69 2.05
N TYR A 114 5.35 -9.39 3.19
CA TYR A 114 4.21 -9.52 4.08
C TYR A 114 3.69 -8.16 4.58
N VAL A 115 4.58 -7.27 5.04
CA VAL A 115 4.18 -5.95 5.52
C VAL A 115 3.56 -5.09 4.41
N LEU A 116 4.14 -5.13 3.21
CA LEU A 116 3.59 -4.43 2.05
C LEU A 116 2.21 -4.99 1.65
N GLU A 117 2.04 -6.31 1.66
CA GLU A 117 0.76 -6.96 1.37
C GLU A 117 -0.34 -6.60 2.39
N GLU A 118 0.02 -6.58 3.67
CA GLU A 118 -0.88 -6.13 4.75
C GLU A 118 -1.31 -4.67 4.55
N TYR A 119 -0.38 -3.77 4.23
CA TYR A 119 -0.71 -2.37 3.93
C TYR A 119 -1.72 -2.27 2.78
N CYS A 120 -1.48 -3.01 1.70
CA CYS A 120 -2.35 -2.97 0.52
C CYS A 120 -3.75 -3.51 0.82
N SER A 121 -3.84 -4.57 1.63
CA SER A 121 -5.10 -5.17 2.03
C SER A 121 -5.92 -4.24 2.92
N ARG A 122 -5.25 -3.45 3.78
CA ARG A 122 -5.91 -2.49 4.69
C ARG A 122 -6.42 -1.24 3.96
N TYR A 123 -5.65 -0.75 2.99
CA TYR A 123 -5.90 0.55 2.36
C TYR A 123 -6.35 0.47 0.90
N GLY A 124 -6.57 -0.74 0.37
CA GLY A 124 -7.13 -0.94 -0.98
C GLY A 124 -6.17 -0.60 -2.12
N VAL A 125 -4.86 -0.71 -1.91
CA VAL A 125 -3.86 -0.42 -2.96
C VAL A 125 -3.90 -1.51 -4.03
N ARG A 126 -4.19 -1.11 -5.27
CA ARG A 126 -4.46 -2.03 -6.39
C ARG A 126 -3.22 -2.78 -6.84
N GLY A 127 -3.37 -4.09 -7.07
CA GLY A 127 -2.29 -5.00 -7.46
C GLY A 127 -1.46 -4.52 -8.66
N CYS A 128 -2.11 -4.16 -9.77
CA CYS A 128 -1.44 -3.73 -11.00
C CYS A 128 -0.56 -2.50 -10.76
N LEU A 129 -1.07 -1.50 -10.04
CA LEU A 129 -0.32 -0.29 -9.73
C LEU A 129 0.96 -0.59 -8.94
N ARG A 130 0.89 -1.50 -7.96
CA ARG A 130 2.07 -1.92 -7.17
C ARG A 130 3.15 -2.52 -8.06
N HIS A 131 2.77 -3.37 -9.01
CA HIS A 131 3.72 -3.99 -9.93
C HIS A 131 4.23 -2.99 -10.99
N LEU A 132 3.44 -1.99 -11.39
CA LEU A 132 3.90 -0.93 -12.29
C LEU A 132 4.96 -0.07 -11.64
N TYR A 133 4.72 0.42 -10.42
CA TYR A 133 5.74 1.17 -9.68
C TYR A 133 6.96 0.31 -9.45
N TYR A 134 6.79 -0.93 -9.00
CA TYR A 134 7.91 -1.82 -8.75
C TYR A 134 8.73 -2.13 -9.99
N LEU A 135 8.08 -2.39 -11.14
CA LEU A 135 8.76 -2.65 -12.40
C LEU A 135 9.55 -1.42 -12.87
N ASN A 136 8.95 -0.23 -12.76
CA ASN A 136 9.65 1.02 -13.07
C ASN A 136 10.87 1.22 -12.17
N ASP A 137 10.67 1.03 -10.87
CA ASP A 137 11.69 1.16 -9.85
C ASP A 137 12.85 0.20 -10.04
N LEU A 138 12.57 -1.07 -10.38
CA LEU A 138 13.60 -2.06 -10.72
C LEU A 138 14.37 -1.66 -11.97
N LEU A 139 13.67 -1.14 -12.99
CA LEU A 139 14.28 -0.69 -14.24
C LEU A 139 15.18 0.54 -14.02
N ASP A 140 14.75 1.49 -13.19
CA ASP A 140 15.56 2.66 -12.80
C ASP A 140 16.90 2.23 -12.20
N ARG A 141 16.91 1.24 -11.30
CA ARG A 141 18.16 0.76 -10.68
C ARG A 141 18.97 -0.11 -11.63
N ALA A 142 18.32 -0.91 -12.48
CA ALA A 142 19.01 -1.69 -13.51
C ALA A 142 19.78 -0.79 -14.49
N GLU A 143 19.18 0.32 -14.91
CA GLU A 143 19.83 1.33 -15.76
C GLU A 143 20.98 2.07 -15.04
N GLN A 144 20.91 2.21 -13.73
CA GLN A 144 22.00 2.73 -12.88
C GLN A 144 23.12 1.71 -12.63
N GLY A 145 23.00 0.48 -13.15
CA GLY A 145 24.01 -0.56 -13.02
C GLY A 145 23.86 -1.46 -11.79
N PHE A 146 22.76 -1.36 -11.04
CA PHE A 146 22.46 -2.36 -10.01
C PHE A 146 22.13 -3.70 -10.67
N MET A 147 22.62 -4.78 -10.07
CA MET A 147 22.25 -6.12 -10.51
C MET A 147 20.85 -6.45 -10.01
N ILE A 148 19.90 -6.51 -10.94
CA ILE A 148 18.51 -6.89 -10.68
C ILE A 148 18.26 -8.28 -11.27
N ASP A 149 17.55 -9.12 -10.53
CA ASP A 149 17.16 -10.45 -11.02
C ASP A 149 16.21 -10.33 -12.22
N PRO A 150 16.58 -10.87 -13.41
CA PRO A 150 15.71 -10.85 -14.58
C PRO A 150 14.36 -11.54 -14.35
N GLN A 151 14.31 -12.55 -13.48
CA GLN A 151 13.08 -13.25 -13.15
C GLN A 151 12.11 -12.38 -12.34
N LEU A 152 12.62 -11.48 -11.50
CA LEU A 152 11.82 -10.51 -10.75
C LEU A 152 11.20 -9.46 -11.67
N LEU A 153 11.98 -8.94 -12.64
CA LEU A 153 11.49 -8.05 -13.69
C LEU A 153 10.39 -8.74 -14.51
N HIS A 154 10.65 -9.97 -14.96
CA HIS A 154 9.70 -10.76 -15.74
C HIS A 154 8.41 -11.03 -14.97
N TYR A 155 8.50 -11.41 -13.69
CA TYR A 155 7.34 -11.64 -12.83
C TYR A 155 6.43 -10.41 -12.75
N SER A 156 7.01 -9.24 -12.47
CA SER A 156 6.25 -7.99 -12.41
C SER A 156 5.68 -7.58 -13.76
N TYR A 157 6.43 -7.77 -14.84
CA TYR A 157 5.95 -7.52 -16.20
C TYR A 157 4.75 -8.39 -16.58
N VAL A 158 4.83 -9.72 -16.36
CA VAL A 158 3.74 -10.65 -16.68
C VAL A 158 2.50 -10.34 -15.85
N PHE A 159 2.66 -9.97 -14.58
CA PHE A 159 1.56 -9.53 -13.74
C PHE A 159 0.84 -8.32 -14.36
N CYS A 160 1.56 -7.25 -14.70
CA CYS A 160 0.99 -6.06 -15.34
C CYS A 160 0.35 -6.39 -16.69
N ALA A 161 1.04 -7.15 -17.55
CA ALA A 161 0.55 -7.54 -18.86
C ALA A 161 -0.78 -8.31 -18.77
N SER A 162 -0.90 -9.26 -17.83
CA SER A 162 -2.14 -10.03 -17.64
C SER A 162 -3.34 -9.15 -17.24
N HIS A 163 -3.10 -8.09 -16.47
CA HIS A 163 -4.15 -7.14 -16.05
C HIS A 163 -4.52 -6.17 -17.18
N VAL A 164 -3.54 -5.70 -17.96
CA VAL A 164 -3.76 -4.80 -19.11
C VAL A 164 -4.49 -5.50 -20.26
N SER A 165 -4.07 -6.73 -20.58
CA SER A 165 -4.62 -7.51 -21.70
C SER A 165 -5.99 -8.11 -21.40
N GLY A 166 -6.46 -8.11 -20.15
CA GLY A 166 -7.78 -8.65 -19.77
C GLY A 166 -7.92 -10.16 -19.95
N ASN A 167 -6.81 -10.90 -20.07
CA ASN A 167 -6.79 -12.32 -20.46
C ASN A 167 -7.03 -13.28 -19.27
N ARG A 168 -7.74 -12.83 -18.22
CA ARG A 168 -8.03 -13.66 -17.05
C ARG A 168 -9.40 -14.32 -17.22
N PRO A 169 -9.49 -15.66 -17.25
CA PRO A 169 -10.78 -16.36 -17.39
C PRO A 169 -11.74 -16.12 -16.22
N ASP A 170 -11.25 -15.62 -15.07
CA ASP A 170 -12.03 -15.46 -13.83
C ASP A 170 -12.43 -14.00 -13.49
N SER A 171 -12.08 -12.99 -14.30
CA SER A 171 -12.41 -11.60 -13.98
C SER A 171 -13.07 -10.86 -15.15
N ASN A 172 -14.39 -10.94 -15.24
CA ASN A 172 -15.23 -10.14 -16.16
C ASN A 172 -15.25 -8.63 -15.82
N ILE A 173 -14.43 -8.16 -14.88
CA ILE A 173 -14.32 -6.75 -14.49
C ILE A 173 -12.87 -6.33 -14.68
N SER A 174 -12.62 -5.54 -15.73
CA SER A 174 -11.34 -4.86 -15.94
C SER A 174 -11.24 -3.72 -14.94
N THR A 175 -10.46 -3.91 -13.87
CA THR A 175 -10.25 -2.89 -12.80
C THR A 175 -9.08 -1.94 -13.10
N ILE A 176 -8.50 -2.05 -14.30
CA ILE A 176 -7.34 -1.25 -14.71
C ILE A 176 -7.78 0.10 -15.30
N THR A 177 -7.15 1.16 -14.84
CA THR A 177 -7.36 2.54 -15.27
C THR A 177 -6.61 2.84 -16.57
N MET A 178 -7.04 3.87 -17.30
CA MET A 178 -6.30 4.33 -18.49
C MET A 178 -4.88 4.77 -18.13
N GLU A 179 -4.70 5.47 -17.01
CA GLU A 179 -3.38 5.91 -16.53
C GLU A 179 -2.42 4.72 -16.31
N GLU A 180 -2.90 3.62 -15.71
CA GLU A 180 -2.08 2.41 -15.55
C GLU A 180 -1.73 1.76 -16.89
N LYS A 181 -2.63 1.78 -17.87
CA LYS A 181 -2.34 1.25 -19.21
C LYS A 181 -1.28 2.07 -19.91
N ASP A 182 -1.40 3.40 -19.86
CA ASP A 182 -0.44 4.31 -20.50
C ASP A 182 0.94 4.16 -19.86
N ARG A 183 0.99 4.13 -18.52
CA ARG A 183 2.22 3.87 -17.76
C ARG A 183 2.83 2.50 -18.10
N PHE A 184 2.01 1.46 -18.26
CA PHE A 184 2.51 0.15 -18.67
C PHE A 184 3.16 0.17 -20.05
N ILE A 185 2.55 0.87 -21.01
CA ILE A 185 3.09 1.00 -22.37
C ILE A 185 4.44 1.71 -22.35
N GLU A 186 4.57 2.79 -21.57
CA GLU A 186 5.83 3.51 -21.38
C GLU A 186 6.92 2.62 -20.77
N ILE A 187 6.63 1.96 -19.64
CA ILE A 187 7.60 1.07 -18.97
C ILE A 187 7.98 -0.10 -19.89
N LYS A 188 7.03 -0.64 -20.66
CA LYS A 188 7.29 -1.74 -21.61
C LYS A 188 8.27 -1.32 -22.70
N GLU A 189 8.09 -0.14 -23.30
CA GLU A 189 9.00 0.33 -24.35
C GLU A 189 10.38 0.63 -23.77
N ARG A 190 10.45 1.23 -22.58
CA ARG A 190 11.71 1.46 -21.87
C ARG A 190 12.45 0.16 -21.53
N LEU A 191 11.74 -0.85 -21.03
CA LEU A 191 12.29 -2.18 -20.75
C LEU A 191 12.84 -2.83 -22.02
N LYS A 192 12.13 -2.72 -23.14
CA LYS A 192 12.59 -3.23 -24.44
C LYS A 192 13.90 -2.57 -24.86
N GLN A 193 14.00 -1.25 -24.79
CA GLN A 193 15.23 -0.51 -25.12
C GLN A 193 16.40 -0.91 -24.21
N PHE A 194 16.14 -1.05 -22.91
CA PHE A 194 17.15 -1.55 -21.96
C PHE A 194 17.65 -2.95 -22.34
N LEU A 195 16.75 -3.88 -22.64
CA LEU A 195 17.12 -5.25 -23.04
C LEU A 195 17.87 -5.29 -24.37
N GLU A 196 17.45 -4.50 -25.37
CA GLU A 196 18.16 -4.38 -26.65
C GLU A 196 19.60 -3.88 -26.43
N HIS A 197 19.78 -2.89 -25.55
CA HIS A 197 21.10 -2.40 -25.17
C HIS A 197 21.94 -3.49 -24.49
N GLN A 198 21.38 -4.23 -23.52
CA GLN A 198 22.08 -5.31 -22.84
C GLN A 198 22.50 -6.44 -23.80
N VAL A 199 21.63 -6.85 -24.72
CA VAL A 199 21.93 -7.89 -25.72
C VAL A 199 23.02 -7.42 -26.69
N THR A 200 22.98 -6.16 -27.13
CA THR A 200 23.95 -5.60 -28.08
C THR A 200 25.34 -5.49 -27.45
N ASN A 201 25.40 -5.08 -26.17
CA ASN A 201 26.64 -4.92 -25.43
C ASN A 201 27.14 -6.19 -24.74
N PHE A 202 26.35 -7.28 -24.78
CA PHE A 202 26.75 -8.59 -24.25
C PHE A 202 28.12 -9.05 -24.80
N ARG A 203 28.42 -8.72 -26.08
CA ARG A 203 29.71 -9.04 -26.71
C ARG A 203 30.90 -8.29 -26.10
N LEU A 204 30.72 -7.04 -25.66
CA LEU A 204 31.79 -6.26 -25.02
C LEU A 204 32.05 -6.74 -23.59
N ILE A 205 30.99 -7.12 -22.87
CA ILE A 205 31.08 -7.61 -21.50
C ILE A 205 31.78 -8.98 -21.46
N PHE A 206 31.50 -9.88 -22.40
CA PHE A 206 32.15 -11.20 -22.42
C PHE A 206 33.63 -11.17 -22.83
N ILE A 207 34.06 -10.19 -23.65
CA ILE A 207 35.45 -10.05 -24.09
C ILE A 207 36.34 -9.45 -22.99
N VAL A 208 35.80 -8.66 -22.07
CA VAL A 208 36.57 -8.11 -20.94
C VAL A 208 36.78 -9.13 -19.81
N PHE A 209 36.06 -10.25 -19.84
CA PHE A 209 36.17 -11.35 -18.86
C PHE A 209 36.98 -12.57 -19.36
N ILE A 210 37.61 -12.50 -20.55
CA ILE A 210 38.60 -13.47 -21.06
C ILE A 210 39.96 -12.77 -21.16
#